data_AF-A0A1C6I624-F1
#
_entry.id   AF-A0A1C6I624-F1
#
_cell.length_a   1.000
_cell.length_b   1.000
_cell.length_c   1.000
_cell.angle_alpha   90.00
_cell.angle_beta   90.00
_cell.angle_gamma   90.00
#
_symmetry.space_group_name_H-M   'P 1'
#
loop_
_entity.id
_entity.type
_entity.pdbx_description
1 polymer ?
#
loop_
_entity_poly.entity_id
_entity_poly.type
_entity_poly.pdbx_seq_one_letter_code
_entity_poly.pdbx_strand_id
1 'polypeptide(L)'
;MELSRHNAELAGVDDCVRFEVADAGKFHRDSDYGQLVTNPPYGERLLEKREAEALYRSFGKAARTLPAGWRVLVLSSHTEFERAFGRSAEKKRKLYNGMLKCDAFFYHGGAKTEPDKG
;
A
#
# COMPACT_ATOMS: atom_id res chain seq x y z
N MET A 1 -11.93 12.96 -4.14
CA MET A 1 -11.10 14.13 -3.75
C MET A 1 -11.90 15.17 -3.00
N GLU A 2 -12.98 15.70 -3.58
CA GLU A 2 -13.87 16.66 -2.90
C GLU A 2 -14.40 16.10 -1.57
N LEU A 3 -14.94 14.87 -1.58
CA LEU A 3 -15.36 14.18 -0.35
C LEU A 3 -14.24 14.03 0.68
N SER A 4 -12.99 13.79 0.25
CA SER A 4 -11.86 13.63 1.17
C SER A 4 -11.49 14.95 1.84
N ARG A 5 -11.50 16.06 1.10
CA ARG A 5 -11.29 17.41 1.65
C ARG A 5 -12.41 17.79 2.61
N HIS A 6 -13.65 17.58 2.19
CA HIS A 6 -14.82 17.85 3.02
C HIS A 6 -14.79 17.05 4.34
N ASN A 7 -14.41 15.76 4.29
CA ASN A 7 -14.26 14.95 5.49
C ASN A 7 -13.15 15.45 6.41
N ALA A 8 -12.05 15.98 5.88
CA ALA A 8 -10.97 16.56 6.69
C ALA A 8 -11.40 17.85 7.38
N GLU A 9 -12.17 18.70 6.69
CA GLU A 9 -12.78 19.92 7.25
C GLU A 9 -13.75 19.56 8.39
N LEU A 10 -14.64 18.59 8.17
CA LEU A 10 -15.57 18.12 9.22
C LEU A 10 -14.85 17.52 10.43
N ALA A 11 -13.68 16.92 10.21
CA ALA A 11 -12.84 16.36 11.27
C ALA A 11 -11.92 17.41 11.92
N GLY A 12 -11.82 18.63 11.39
CA GLY A 12 -10.97 19.70 11.91
C GLY A 12 -9.47 19.43 11.78
N VAL A 13 -9.05 18.73 10.72
CA VAL A 13 -7.64 18.35 10.46
C VAL A 13 -7.17 18.76 9.07
N ASP A 14 -7.91 19.61 8.36
CA ASP A 14 -7.65 20.04 7.00
C ASP A 14 -6.33 20.80 6.83
N ASP A 15 -5.84 21.44 7.89
CA ASP A 15 -4.53 22.10 7.95
C ASP A 15 -3.34 21.13 8.07
N CYS A 16 -3.62 19.88 8.46
CA CYS A 16 -2.62 18.84 8.69
C CYS A 16 -2.52 17.83 7.53
N VAL A 17 -3.40 17.89 6.54
CA VAL A 17 -3.47 16.92 5.43
C VAL A 17 -3.41 17.57 4.06
N ARG A 18 -2.68 16.93 3.14
CA ARG A 18 -2.60 17.36 1.74
C ARG A 18 -3.21 16.30 0.84
N PHE A 19 -4.19 16.69 0.05
CA PHE A 19 -4.84 15.83 -0.92
C PHE A 19 -4.39 16.15 -2.35
N GLU A 20 -4.01 15.12 -3.10
CA GLU A 20 -3.58 15.19 -4.50
C GLU A 20 -4.19 14.02 -5.29
N VAL A 21 -4.54 14.26 -6.55
CA VAL A 21 -4.82 13.16 -7.50
C VAL A 21 -3.48 12.67 -8.02
N ALA A 22 -3.17 11.40 -7.79
CA ALA A 22 -1.90 10.81 -8.21
C ALA A 22 -2.07 9.33 -8.56
N ASP A 23 -1.11 8.81 -9.34
CA ASP A 23 -0.98 7.39 -9.64
C ASP A 23 -0.09 6.73 -8.59
N ALA A 24 -0.64 5.78 -7.84
CA ALA A 24 0.09 5.02 -6.82
C ALA A 24 1.30 4.27 -7.39
N GLY A 25 1.24 3.83 -8.65
CA GLY A 25 2.34 3.18 -9.35
C GLY A 25 3.52 4.11 -9.67
N LYS A 26 3.34 5.42 -9.48
CA LYS A 26 4.37 6.45 -9.66
C LYS A 26 4.76 7.12 -8.34
N PHE A 27 4.28 6.60 -7.21
CA PHE A 27 4.61 7.17 -5.91
C PHE A 27 6.12 7.11 -5.65
N HIS A 28 6.70 8.25 -5.30
CA HIS A 28 8.11 8.36 -4.95
C HIS A 28 8.30 9.41 -3.86
N ARG A 29 9.32 9.22 -3.03
CA ARG A 29 9.81 10.19 -2.04
C ARG A 29 11.29 10.00 -1.79
N ASP A 30 11.98 11.13 -1.64
CA ASP A 30 13.43 11.17 -1.38
C ASP A 30 13.75 11.40 0.10
N SER A 31 12.74 11.54 0.97
CA SER A 31 12.96 11.69 2.41
C SER A 31 13.45 10.37 3.01
N ASP A 32 14.43 10.45 3.92
CA ASP A 32 15.06 9.28 4.53
C ASP A 32 14.06 8.35 5.26
N TYR A 33 13.04 8.96 5.88
CA TYR A 33 12.04 8.26 6.68
C TYR A 33 10.63 8.63 6.27
N GLY A 34 9.70 7.68 6.48
CA GLY A 34 8.29 7.90 6.25
C GLY A 34 7.45 6.66 6.51
N GLN A 35 6.14 6.82 6.44
CA GLN A 35 5.19 5.72 6.43
C GLN A 35 4.22 5.87 5.26
N LEU A 36 4.01 4.79 4.54
CA LEU A 36 2.96 4.67 3.54
C LEU A 36 1.92 3.68 4.06
N VAL A 37 0.69 4.14 4.26
CA VAL A 37 -0.44 3.30 4.65
C VAL A 37 -1.49 3.36 3.55
N THR A 38 -1.97 2.21 3.09
CA THR A 38 -3.00 2.17 2.05
C THR A 38 -3.96 1.00 2.20
N ASN A 39 -5.20 1.23 1.76
CA ASN A 39 -6.26 0.26 1.65
C ASN A 39 -6.72 0.15 0.19
N PRO A 40 -5.93 -0.53 -0.68
CA PRO A 40 -6.23 -0.60 -2.11
C PRO A 40 -7.51 -1.41 -2.38
N PRO A 41 -8.11 -1.27 -3.58
CA PRO A 41 -9.26 -2.09 -3.98
C PRO A 41 -8.94 -3.58 -3.85
N TYR A 42 -9.87 -4.38 -3.34
CA TYR A 42 -9.63 -5.80 -3.05
C TYR A 42 -9.88 -6.76 -4.21
N GLY A 43 -10.46 -6.30 -5.31
CA GLY A 43 -10.71 -7.14 -6.48
C GLY A 43 -11.70 -8.27 -6.20
N GLU A 44 -12.79 -7.98 -5.48
CA GLU A 44 -13.78 -8.98 -5.05
C GLU A 44 -14.53 -9.61 -6.23
N ARG A 45 -14.68 -8.88 -7.35
CA ARG A 45 -15.24 -9.41 -8.61
C ARG A 45 -14.13 -9.81 -9.57
N LEU A 46 -14.41 -10.80 -10.44
CA LEU A 46 -13.40 -11.39 -11.34
C LEU A 46 -12.72 -10.36 -12.26
N LEU A 47 -13.48 -9.41 -12.82
CA LEU A 47 -12.93 -8.36 -13.70
C LEU A 47 -12.04 -7.40 -12.89
N GLU A 48 -12.51 -7.00 -11.72
CA GLU A 48 -11.81 -6.11 -10.78
C GLU A 48 -10.54 -6.77 -10.21
N LYS A 49 -10.51 -8.10 -10.06
CA LYS A 49 -9.33 -8.84 -9.59
C LYS A 49 -8.12 -8.62 -10.50
N ARG A 50 -8.30 -8.66 -11.82
CA ARG A 50 -7.18 -8.47 -12.77
C ARG A 50 -6.62 -7.05 -12.70
N GLU A 51 -7.50 -6.07 -12.58
CA GLU A 51 -7.14 -4.65 -12.45
C GLU A 51 -6.45 -4.39 -11.11
N ALA A 52 -6.98 -4.94 -10.01
CA ALA A 52 -6.39 -4.87 -8.69
C ALA A 52 -4.98 -5.49 -8.69
N GLU A 53 -4.80 -6.67 -9.27
CA GLU A 53 -3.48 -7.30 -9.39
C GLU A 53 -2.50 -6.48 -10.25
N ALA A 54 -2.97 -5.82 -11.31
CA ALA A 54 -2.14 -4.93 -12.11
C ALA A 54 -1.69 -3.71 -11.29
N LEU A 55 -2.60 -3.12 -10.52
CA LEU A 55 -2.30 -2.05 -9.58
C LEU A 55 -1.29 -2.52 -8.52
N TYR A 56 -1.47 -3.70 -7.92
CA TYR A 56 -0.55 -4.23 -6.92
C TYR A 56 0.86 -4.42 -7.48
N ARG A 57 0.98 -4.92 -8.72
CA ARG A 57 2.27 -5.05 -9.41
C ARG A 57 2.94 -3.70 -9.62
N SER A 58 2.18 -2.70 -10.07
CA SER A 58 2.69 -1.34 -10.31
C SER A 58 3.10 -0.68 -9.00
N PHE A 59 2.22 -0.71 -8.00
CA PHE A 59 2.45 -0.12 -6.68
C PHE A 59 3.58 -0.82 -5.92
N GLY A 60 3.69 -2.15 -6.00
CA GLY A 60 4.80 -2.89 -5.40
C GLY A 60 6.15 -2.52 -6.01
N LYS A 61 6.21 -2.21 -7.32
CA LYS A 61 7.44 -1.68 -7.95
C LYS A 61 7.81 -0.32 -7.38
N ALA A 62 6.85 0.61 -7.28
CA ALA A 62 7.08 1.94 -6.69
C ALA A 62 7.48 1.86 -5.21
N ALA A 63 6.80 1.04 -4.42
CA ALA A 63 7.08 0.88 -3.00
C ALA A 63 8.51 0.38 -2.73
N ARG A 64 9.09 -0.43 -3.64
CA ARG A 64 10.48 -0.92 -3.53
C ARG A 64 11.54 0.14 -3.77
N THR A 65 11.20 1.24 -4.44
CA THR A 65 12.14 2.35 -4.66
C THR A 65 12.18 3.33 -3.49
N LEU A 66 11.34 3.15 -2.47
CA LEU A 66 11.37 4.00 -1.28
C LEU A 66 12.66 3.78 -0.48
N PRO A 67 13.20 4.84 0.17
CA PRO A 67 14.37 4.72 1.04
C PRO A 67 14.17 3.71 2.17
N ALA A 68 15.26 3.12 2.66
CA ALA A 68 15.22 2.03 3.66
C ALA A 68 14.53 2.41 4.98
N GLY A 69 14.52 3.70 5.34
CA GLY A 69 13.83 4.21 6.54
C GLY A 69 12.31 4.27 6.41
N TRP A 70 11.74 3.96 5.23
CA TRP A 70 10.30 3.90 5.04
C TRP A 70 9.69 2.59 5.54
N ARG A 71 8.45 2.69 6.01
CA ARG A 71 7.59 1.54 6.29
C ARG A 71 6.36 1.59 5.40
N VAL A 72 5.97 0.46 4.84
CA VAL A 72 4.78 0.34 4.00
C VAL A 72 3.81 -0.64 4.66
N LEU A 73 2.57 -0.20 4.83
CA LEU A 73 1.47 -1.00 5.35
C LEU A 73 0.36 -1.05 4.29
N VAL A 74 0.02 -2.27 3.86
CA VAL A 74 -1.06 -2.50 2.91
C VAL A 74 -2.11 -3.40 3.55
N LEU A 75 -3.37 -2.99 3.53
CA LEU A 75 -4.50 -3.82 3.91
C LEU A 75 -5.07 -4.49 2.66
N SER A 76 -5.22 -5.82 2.65
CA SER A 76 -5.87 -6.52 1.54
C SER A 76 -6.54 -7.82 1.99
N SER A 77 -7.65 -8.18 1.37
CA SER A 77 -8.26 -9.52 1.48
C SER A 77 -7.80 -10.47 0.37
N HIS A 78 -7.00 -9.98 -0.59
CA HIS A 78 -6.58 -10.76 -1.75
C HIS A 78 -5.58 -11.85 -1.35
N THR A 79 -5.94 -13.11 -1.56
CA THR A 79 -5.12 -14.26 -1.11
C THR A 79 -3.76 -14.32 -1.80
N GLU A 80 -3.67 -13.83 -3.03
CA GLU A 80 -2.44 -13.79 -3.84
C GLU A 80 -1.75 -12.42 -3.78
N PHE A 81 -2.05 -11.60 -2.77
CA PHE A 81 -1.55 -10.22 -2.69
C PHE A 81 -0.02 -10.14 -2.77
N GLU A 82 0.73 -10.89 -1.97
CA GLU A 82 2.21 -10.82 -1.95
C GLU A 82 2.83 -11.19 -3.30
N ARG A 83 2.23 -12.17 -3.99
CA ARG A 83 2.64 -12.58 -5.34
C ARG A 83 2.42 -11.46 -6.35
N ALA A 84 1.24 -10.84 -6.32
CA ALA A 84 0.92 -9.72 -7.22
C ALA A 84 1.74 -8.46 -6.87
N PHE A 85 1.94 -8.17 -5.59
CA PHE A 85 2.77 -7.07 -5.10
C PHE A 85 4.26 -7.28 -5.43
N GLY A 86 4.68 -8.54 -5.58
CA GLY A 86 6.02 -8.94 -6.00
C GLY A 86 7.05 -8.97 -4.88
N ARG A 87 6.60 -9.12 -3.62
CA ARG A 87 7.46 -9.28 -2.43
C ARG A 87 6.66 -9.88 -1.28
N SER A 88 7.29 -10.80 -0.55
CA SER A 88 6.76 -11.29 0.73
C SER A 88 6.96 -10.27 1.85
N ALA A 89 5.88 -10.03 2.60
CA ALA A 89 5.85 -9.14 3.74
C ALA A 89 6.73 -9.70 4.88
N GLU A 90 7.41 -8.81 5.58
CA GLU A 90 8.19 -9.12 6.77
C GLU A 90 7.27 -9.54 7.92
N LYS A 91 6.05 -8.99 7.93
CA LYS A 91 5.06 -9.29 8.95
C LYS A 91 3.67 -9.23 8.33
N LYS A 92 2.82 -10.15 8.79
CA LYS A 92 1.39 -10.17 8.48
C LYS A 92 0.58 -10.17 9.77
N ARG A 93 -0.56 -9.47 9.74
CA ARG A 93 -1.54 -9.46 10.84
C ARG A 93 -2.93 -9.60 10.26
N LYS A 94 -3.65 -10.64 10.70
CA LYS A 94 -5.06 -10.82 10.35
C LYS A 94 -5.88 -9.69 10.98
N LEU A 95 -6.72 -9.06 10.18
CA LEU A 95 -7.69 -8.03 10.56
C LEU A 95 -9.05 -8.34 9.93
N TYR A 96 -10.05 -7.56 10.32
CA TYR A 96 -11.38 -7.58 9.72
C TYR A 96 -11.76 -6.17 9.29
N ASN A 97 -12.09 -5.99 8.02
CA ASN A 97 -12.68 -4.76 7.50
C ASN A 97 -14.20 -5.00 7.38
N GLY A 98 -14.93 -4.66 8.44
CA GLY A 98 -16.30 -5.16 8.62
C GLY A 98 -16.30 -6.68 8.78
N MET A 99 -17.10 -7.37 7.96
CA MET A 99 -17.15 -8.85 7.93
C MET A 99 -16.07 -9.48 7.06
N LEU A 100 -15.32 -8.67 6.30
CA LEU A 100 -14.32 -9.16 5.37
C LEU A 100 -12.99 -9.42 6.09
N LYS A 101 -12.58 -10.68 6.10
CA LYS A 101 -11.24 -11.06 6.58
C LYS A 101 -10.18 -10.46 5.66
N CYS A 102 -9.28 -9.68 6.24
CA CYS A 102 -8.14 -9.08 5.55
C CYS A 102 -6.84 -9.45 6.27
N ASP A 103 -5.72 -9.27 5.59
CA ASP A 103 -4.40 -9.22 6.21
C ASP A 103 -3.80 -7.82 6.03
N ALA A 104 -3.20 -7.31 7.10
CA ALA A 104 -2.29 -6.17 7.05
C ALA A 104 -0.87 -6.69 6.78
N PHE A 105 -0.33 -6.31 5.63
CA PHE A 105 1.01 -6.65 5.16
C PHE A 105 1.97 -5.51 5.47
N PHE A 106 3.05 -5.80 6.18
CA PHE A 106 4.05 -4.82 6.59
C PHE A 106 5.34 -5.05 5.82
N TYR A 107 5.87 -3.96 5.24
CA TYR A 107 7.13 -3.93 4.51
C TYR A 107 8.06 -2.83 4.99
N HIS A 108 9.36 -3.07 4.85
CA HIS A 108 10.37 -2.02 4.91
C HIS A 108 10.68 -1.52 3.49
N GLY A 109 10.97 -0.21 3.38
CA GLY A 109 11.54 0.38 2.17
C GLY A 109 12.89 -0.24 1.82
N GLY A 110 13.36 0.06 0.62
CA GLY A 110 14.54 -0.55 0.03
C GLY A 110 14.28 -1.97 -0.51
N ALA A 111 15.13 -2.40 -1.44
CA ALA A 111 15.16 -3.79 -1.87
C ALA A 111 15.63 -4.66 -0.69
N LYS A 112 14.98 -5.82 -0.47
CA LYS A 112 15.70 -6.90 0.22
C LYS A 112 16.87 -7.23 -0.69
N THR A 113 18.10 -6.95 -0.26
CA THR A 113 19.25 -7.68 -0.78
C THR A 113 18.92 -9.16 -0.60
N GLU A 114 18.86 -9.92 -1.69
CA GLU A 114 18.84 -11.38 -1.57
C GLU A 114 20.01 -11.78 -0.66
N PRO A 115 19.84 -12.75 0.25
CA PRO A 115 20.97 -13.27 0.99
C PRO A 115 21.98 -13.79 -0.03
N ASP A 116 23.21 -13.30 0.09
CA ASP A 116 24.34 -13.72 -0.71
C ASP A 116 24.42 -15.25 -0.68
N LYS A 117 24.22 -15.89 -1.83
CA LYS A 117 24.40 -17.33 -1.95
C LYS A 117 25.90 -17.57 -2.06
N GLY A 118 26.57 -17.52 -0.92
CA GLY A 118 27.92 -18.07 -0.74
C GLY A 118 27.95 -19.58 -0.92
#